data_AF-A0A7I7PD43-F1
#
_entry.id   AF-A0A7I7PD43-F1
#
_cell.length_a   1.000
_cell.length_b   1.000
_cell.length_c   1.000
_cell.angle_alpha   90.00
_cell.angle_beta   90.00
_cell.angle_gamma   90.00
#
_symmetry.space_group_name_H-M   'P 1'
#
loop_
_entity.id
_entity.type
_entity.pdbx_description
1 polymer ?
#
loop_
_entity_poly.entity_id
_entity_poly.type
_entity_poly.pdbx_seq_one_letter_code
_entity_poly.pdbx_strand_id
1 'polypeptide(L)'
;MRAAREVFSERGYEAATFQEIAVRADLTRPAINHYFTNKRVLYLEVVAQTTQLVVTAAIERAQRETTLLGRLSQFVAATIEADAQNRSSAAFLITAVLESKRHPALSGVENDSLHATRGFLNGVLDDAIQRGELTSDTDVASLTEMLVAVLCGVGFYAGFVGNRQELDAITALLGQLMAGRLWQLRN
;
A
#
# COMPACT_ATOMS: atom_id res chain seq x y z
N MET A 1 15.80 1.15 9.56
CA MET A 1 14.48 0.95 8.92
C MET A 1 14.47 1.33 7.46
N ARG A 2 14.73 2.60 7.08
CA ARG A 2 14.79 3.01 5.66
C ARG A 2 15.72 2.13 4.79
N ALA A 3 16.98 1.93 5.21
CA ALA A 3 17.93 1.08 4.49
C ALA A 3 17.44 -0.38 4.33
N ALA A 4 16.76 -0.93 5.34
CA ALA A 4 16.20 -2.27 5.26
C ALA A 4 15.04 -2.33 4.26
N ARG A 5 14.13 -1.33 4.29
CA ARG A 5 13.03 -1.18 3.33
C ARG A 5 13.55 -1.14 1.89
N GLU A 6 14.56 -0.30 1.63
CA GLU A 6 15.21 -0.19 0.32
C GLU A 6 15.78 -1.54 -0.14
N VAL A 7 16.62 -2.18 0.68
CA VAL A 7 17.23 -3.47 0.34
C VAL A 7 16.19 -4.55 0.08
N PHE A 8 15.17 -4.66 0.93
CA PHE A 8 14.11 -5.64 0.73
C PHE A 8 13.27 -5.33 -0.52
N SER A 9 13.00 -4.06 -0.82
CA SER A 9 12.28 -3.68 -2.05
C SER A 9 13.07 -4.00 -3.32
N GLU A 10 14.39 -3.84 -3.29
CA GLU A 10 15.28 -4.08 -4.44
C GLU A 10 15.60 -5.57 -4.66
N ARG A 11 15.73 -6.35 -3.57
CA ARG A 11 16.26 -7.72 -3.60
C ARG A 11 15.22 -8.79 -3.27
N GLY A 12 14.07 -8.42 -2.71
CA GLY A 12 13.14 -9.35 -2.10
C GLY A 12 13.64 -9.88 -0.75
N TYR A 13 12.83 -10.72 -0.12
CA TYR A 13 13.13 -11.23 1.23
C TYR A 13 14.33 -12.18 1.24
N GLU A 14 14.38 -13.13 0.30
CA GLU A 14 15.39 -14.19 0.30
C GLU A 14 16.81 -13.68 0.03
N ALA A 15 16.99 -12.89 -1.03
CA ALA A 15 18.31 -12.42 -1.43
C ALA A 15 18.87 -11.30 -0.53
N ALA A 16 18.02 -10.56 0.18
CA ALA A 16 18.46 -9.51 1.10
C ALA A 16 19.27 -10.08 2.28
N THR A 17 20.40 -9.44 2.58
CA THR A 17 21.28 -9.82 3.69
C THR A 17 21.45 -8.71 4.72
N PHE A 18 21.71 -9.09 5.97
CA PHE A 18 22.07 -8.14 7.04
C PHE A 18 23.35 -7.35 6.71
N GLN A 19 24.27 -7.94 5.95
CA GLN A 19 25.48 -7.25 5.53
C GLN A 19 25.16 -6.09 4.60
N GLU A 20 24.31 -6.29 3.58
CA GLU A 20 23.90 -5.23 2.66
C GLU A 20 23.11 -4.13 3.36
N ILE A 21 22.22 -4.50 4.30
CA ILE A 21 21.46 -3.55 5.10
C ILE A 21 22.39 -2.74 6.01
N ALA A 22 23.39 -3.37 6.63
CA ALA A 22 24.37 -2.70 7.49
C ALA A 22 25.18 -1.68 6.70
N VAL A 23 25.73 -2.09 5.55
CA VAL A 23 26.47 -1.20 4.65
C VAL A 23 25.60 0.00 4.23
N ARG A 24 24.34 -0.22 3.87
CA ARG A 24 23.43 0.85 3.44
C ARG A 24 22.99 1.78 4.58
N ALA A 25 22.96 1.28 5.80
CA ALA A 25 22.64 2.04 6.98
C ALA A 25 23.86 2.78 7.59
N ASP A 26 25.05 2.64 7.00
CA ASP A 26 26.32 3.08 7.59
C ASP A 26 26.55 2.49 9.00
N LEU A 27 26.23 1.20 9.13
CA LEU A 27 26.36 0.42 10.35
C LEU A 27 27.24 -0.81 10.13
N THR A 28 27.71 -1.38 11.24
CA THR A 28 28.37 -2.69 11.22
C THR A 28 27.35 -3.82 11.31
N ARG A 29 27.68 -5.00 10.79
CA ARG A 29 26.83 -6.19 10.93
C ARG A 29 26.53 -6.56 12.39
N PRO A 30 27.50 -6.52 13.32
CA PRO A 30 27.22 -6.71 14.76
C PRO A 30 26.20 -5.72 15.31
N ALA A 31 26.21 -4.45 14.87
CA ALA A 31 25.22 -3.46 15.32
C ALA A 31 23.80 -3.84 14.92
N ILE A 32 23.57 -4.35 13.70
CA ILE A 32 22.24 -4.83 13.29
C ILE A 32 21.81 -6.06 14.11
N ASN A 33 22.71 -7.00 14.34
CA ASN A 33 22.43 -8.20 15.14
C ASN A 33 22.03 -7.88 16.59
N HIS A 34 22.46 -6.74 17.12
CA HIS A 34 22.05 -6.27 18.43
C HIS A 34 20.56 -5.90 18.49
N TYR A 35 20.02 -5.32 17.40
CA TYR A 35 18.62 -4.90 17.33
C TYR A 35 17.67 -6.00 16.84
N PHE A 36 18.16 -6.89 15.95
CA PHE A 36 17.31 -7.88 15.31
C PHE A 36 17.92 -9.27 15.40
N THR A 37 17.23 -10.16 16.11
CA THR A 37 17.67 -11.56 16.32
C THR A 37 17.76 -12.34 15.01
N ASN A 38 16.92 -12.02 14.01
CA ASN A 38 16.97 -12.64 12.69
C ASN A 38 16.32 -11.76 11.61
N LYS A 39 16.51 -12.16 10.34
CA LYS A 39 15.99 -11.45 9.15
C LYS A 39 14.47 -11.32 9.13
N ARG A 40 13.75 -12.34 9.61
CA ARG A 40 12.28 -12.34 9.68
C ARG A 40 11.77 -11.27 10.64
N VAL A 41 12.38 -11.12 11.82
CA VAL A 41 12.00 -10.09 12.80
C VAL A 41 12.21 -8.70 12.22
N LEU A 42 13.38 -8.44 11.61
CA LEU A 42 13.63 -7.16 10.93
C LEU A 42 12.60 -6.92 9.81
N TYR A 43 12.32 -7.93 8.99
CA TYR A 43 11.40 -7.81 7.87
C TYR A 43 9.98 -7.45 8.32
N LEU A 44 9.43 -8.18 9.30
CA LEU A 44 8.08 -7.94 9.83
C LEU A 44 7.97 -6.56 10.48
N GLU A 45 9.03 -6.10 11.15
CA GLU A 45 9.07 -4.75 11.70
C GLU A 45 9.07 -3.68 10.59
N VAL A 46 9.82 -3.90 9.50
CA VAL A 46 9.78 -2.99 8.34
C VAL A 46 8.40 -3.00 7.67
N VAL A 47 7.72 -4.16 7.59
CA VAL A 47 6.31 -4.26 7.14
C VAL A 47 5.41 -3.41 8.03
N ALA A 48 5.41 -3.66 9.34
CA ALA A 48 4.57 -2.93 10.29
C ALA A 48 4.77 -1.41 10.20
N GLN A 49 6.02 -0.94 10.22
CA GLN A 49 6.31 0.48 10.14
C GLN A 49 5.94 1.10 8.80
N THR A 50 6.09 0.36 7.70
CA THR A 50 5.73 0.89 6.38
C THR A 50 4.22 0.89 6.18
N THR A 51 3.51 -0.12 6.68
CA THR A 51 2.04 -0.15 6.74
C THR A 51 1.51 1.04 7.56
N GLN A 52 2.09 1.32 8.73
CA GLN A 52 1.68 2.46 9.56
C GLN A 52 1.92 3.81 8.86
N LEU A 53 3.11 3.97 8.25
CA LEU A 53 3.51 5.20 7.59
C LEU A 53 2.65 5.52 6.35
N VAL A 54 2.21 4.49 5.62
CA VAL A 54 1.55 4.65 4.33
C VAL A 54 0.06 4.37 4.44
N VAL A 55 -0.32 3.14 4.82
CA VAL A 55 -1.70 2.67 4.75
C VAL A 55 -2.51 3.22 5.91
N THR A 56 -2.07 3.05 7.16
CA THR A 56 -2.82 3.54 8.32
C THR A 56 -3.00 5.06 8.28
N ALA A 57 -1.92 5.80 8.00
CA ALA A 57 -1.99 7.24 7.84
C ALA A 57 -2.92 7.69 6.68
N ALA A 58 -2.97 6.94 5.57
CA ALA A 58 -3.90 7.20 4.48
C ALA A 58 -5.36 6.93 4.88
N ILE A 59 -5.63 5.86 5.62
CA ILE A 59 -6.96 5.54 6.17
C ILE A 59 -7.44 6.68 7.07
N GLU A 60 -6.61 7.13 8.02
CA GLU A 60 -6.96 8.22 8.94
C GLU A 60 -7.30 9.52 8.20
N ARG A 61 -6.58 9.83 7.12
CA ARG A 61 -6.87 10.99 6.27
C ARG A 61 -8.16 10.79 5.48
N ALA A 62 -8.35 9.63 4.88
CA ALA A 62 -9.54 9.31 4.11
C ALA A 62 -10.81 9.36 4.97
N GLN A 63 -10.77 8.91 6.23
CA GLN A 63 -11.92 8.93 7.14
C GLN A 63 -12.47 10.34 7.43
N ARG A 64 -11.70 11.40 7.16
CA ARG A 64 -12.16 12.80 7.28
C ARG A 64 -13.12 13.20 6.16
N GLU A 65 -13.13 12.46 5.06
CA GLU A 65 -14.05 12.67 3.94
C GLU A 65 -15.42 12.05 4.21
N THR A 66 -16.46 12.67 3.67
CA THR A 66 -17.86 12.30 3.93
C THR A 66 -18.48 11.39 2.87
N THR A 67 -17.96 11.43 1.65
CA THR A 67 -18.43 10.67 0.49
C THR A 67 -17.54 9.46 0.20
N LEU A 68 -18.09 8.40 -0.37
CA LEU A 68 -17.37 7.24 -0.90
C LEU A 68 -16.23 7.68 -1.81
N LEU A 69 -16.54 8.51 -2.81
CA LEU A 69 -15.55 8.98 -3.78
C LEU A 69 -14.46 9.83 -3.12
N GLY A 70 -14.82 10.69 -2.16
CA GLY A 70 -13.87 11.50 -1.39
C GLY A 70 -12.91 10.63 -0.60
N ARG A 71 -13.44 9.65 0.14
CA ARG A 71 -12.66 8.68 0.93
C ARG A 71 -11.67 7.90 0.07
N LEU A 72 -12.13 7.35 -1.07
CA LEU A 72 -11.27 6.61 -1.99
C LEU A 72 -10.19 7.51 -2.62
N SER A 73 -10.57 8.69 -3.08
CA SER A 73 -9.63 9.64 -3.70
C SER A 73 -8.56 10.11 -2.70
N GLN A 74 -8.98 10.40 -1.47
CA GLN A 74 -8.08 10.87 -0.41
C GLN A 74 -7.14 9.75 0.07
N PHE A 75 -7.59 8.49 0.09
CA PHE A 75 -6.73 7.35 0.36
C PHE A 75 -5.61 7.22 -0.69
N VAL A 76 -5.98 7.26 -1.98
CA VAL A 76 -5.00 7.19 -3.09
C VAL A 76 -4.02 8.36 -3.03
N ALA A 77 -4.52 9.59 -2.85
CA ALA A 77 -3.66 10.76 -2.75
C ALA A 77 -2.67 10.68 -1.58
N ALA A 78 -3.14 10.24 -0.40
CA ALA A 78 -2.30 10.11 0.79
C ALA A 78 -1.23 9.02 0.65
N THR A 79 -1.55 7.88 0.03
CA THR A 79 -0.57 6.81 -0.21
C THR A 79 0.53 7.25 -1.19
N ILE A 80 0.19 7.98 -2.25
CA ILE A 80 1.16 8.53 -3.21
C ILE A 80 2.04 9.62 -2.57
N GLU A 81 1.45 10.47 -1.73
CA GLU A 81 2.22 11.48 -1.01
C GLU A 81 3.25 10.86 -0.07
N ALA A 82 2.87 9.80 0.66
CA ALA A 82 3.77 9.08 1.55
C ALA A 82 4.94 8.42 0.80
N ASP A 83 4.68 7.87 -0.39
CA ASP A 83 5.72 7.30 -1.24
C ASP A 83 6.68 8.37 -1.79
N ALA A 84 6.18 9.54 -2.18
CA ALA A 84 7.04 10.62 -2.65
C ALA A 84 8.03 11.12 -1.58
N GLN A 85 7.64 11.05 -0.30
CA GLN A 85 8.54 11.35 0.83
C GLN A 85 9.53 10.21 1.10
N ASN A 86 9.17 8.96 0.74
CA ASN A 86 9.92 7.75 1.02
C ASN A 86 9.82 6.76 -0.14
N ARG A 87 10.57 7.00 -1.22
CA ARG A 87 10.44 6.37 -2.55
C ARG A 87 10.47 4.83 -2.60
N SER A 88 10.89 4.18 -1.52
CA SER A 88 10.89 2.71 -1.40
C SER A 88 9.62 2.14 -0.77
N SER A 89 8.66 2.96 -0.36
CA SER A 89 7.53 2.52 0.47
C SER A 89 6.47 1.77 -0.32
N ALA A 90 6.03 2.31 -1.46
CA ALA A 90 5.10 1.62 -2.34
C ALA A 90 5.74 0.34 -2.91
N ALA A 91 6.97 0.45 -3.41
CA ALA A 91 7.74 -0.70 -3.91
C ALA A 91 7.86 -1.80 -2.86
N PHE A 92 8.21 -1.45 -1.61
CA PHE A 92 8.34 -2.41 -0.52
C PHE A 92 7.01 -3.07 -0.15
N LEU A 93 5.90 -2.31 -0.04
CA LEU A 93 4.61 -2.89 0.32
C LEU A 93 4.11 -3.87 -0.75
N ILE A 94 4.30 -3.56 -2.03
CA ILE A 94 3.95 -4.48 -3.12
C ILE A 94 4.85 -5.72 -3.10
N THR A 95 6.16 -5.54 -2.90
CA THR A 95 7.08 -6.67 -2.69
C THR A 95 6.63 -7.51 -1.50
N ALA A 96 6.20 -6.91 -0.40
CA ALA A 96 5.74 -7.64 0.79
C ALA A 96 4.49 -8.49 0.54
N VAL A 97 3.55 -7.99 -0.25
CA VAL A 97 2.39 -8.78 -0.70
C VAL A 97 2.88 -10.03 -1.44
N LEU A 98 3.81 -9.89 -2.40
CA LEU A 98 4.34 -11.02 -3.17
C LEU A 98 5.14 -12.01 -2.32
N GLU A 99 5.99 -11.51 -1.42
CA GLU A 99 6.80 -12.32 -0.51
C GLU A 99 5.93 -13.11 0.47
N SER A 100 4.81 -12.55 0.94
CA SER A 100 3.87 -13.28 1.80
C SER A 100 3.27 -14.52 1.11
N LYS A 101 3.10 -14.46 -0.23
CA LYS A 101 2.60 -15.59 -1.03
C LYS A 101 3.67 -16.65 -1.27
N ARG A 102 4.93 -16.26 -1.39
CA ARG A 102 6.07 -17.17 -1.54
C ARG A 102 6.49 -17.81 -0.22
N HIS A 103 6.35 -17.07 0.87
CA HIS A 103 6.77 -17.46 2.21
C HIS A 103 5.60 -17.26 3.20
N PRO A 104 4.76 -18.28 3.43
CA PRO A 104 3.64 -18.18 4.37
C PRO A 104 4.05 -17.79 5.80
N ALA A 105 5.30 -18.04 6.20
CA ALA A 105 5.81 -17.59 7.49
C ALA A 105 5.93 -16.05 7.63
N LEU A 106 5.86 -15.31 6.51
CA LEU A 106 5.88 -13.84 6.48
C LEU A 106 4.49 -13.22 6.51
N SER A 107 3.41 -13.99 6.39
CA SER A 107 2.06 -13.47 6.57
C SER A 107 1.80 -13.24 8.07
N GLY A 108 2.05 -12.02 8.54
CA GLY A 108 1.63 -11.55 9.86
C GLY A 108 0.29 -10.84 9.74
N VAL A 109 -0.80 -11.48 10.18
CA VAL A 109 -2.19 -11.00 10.02
C VAL A 109 -2.40 -9.58 10.58
N GLU A 110 -1.65 -9.20 11.63
CA GLU A 110 -1.85 -7.92 12.33
C GLU A 110 -1.19 -6.71 11.67
N ASN A 111 -0.23 -6.89 10.76
CA ASN A 111 0.53 -5.78 10.15
C ASN A 111 0.52 -5.79 8.60
N ASP A 112 -0.34 -6.62 8.01
CA ASP A 112 -0.49 -6.75 6.57
C ASP A 112 -1.22 -5.53 5.98
N SER A 113 -0.54 -4.81 5.08
CA SER A 113 -1.08 -3.67 4.35
C SER A 113 -2.35 -4.03 3.56
N LEU A 114 -2.43 -5.26 3.04
CA LEU A 114 -3.57 -5.74 2.28
C LEU A 114 -4.79 -5.97 3.18
N HIS A 115 -4.57 -6.50 4.39
CA HIS A 115 -5.62 -6.68 5.38
C HIS A 115 -6.20 -5.33 5.84
N ALA A 116 -5.33 -4.37 6.17
CA ALA A 116 -5.75 -3.02 6.54
C ALA A 116 -6.53 -2.31 5.41
N THR A 117 -6.04 -2.42 4.17
CA THR A 117 -6.71 -1.84 3.00
C THR A 117 -8.08 -2.47 2.76
N ARG A 118 -8.20 -3.80 2.86
CA ARG A 118 -9.49 -4.51 2.76
C ARG A 118 -10.49 -4.07 3.84
N GLY A 119 -10.03 -3.99 5.10
CA GLY A 119 -10.87 -3.55 6.21
C GLY A 119 -11.42 -2.15 5.99
N PHE A 120 -10.56 -1.23 5.54
CA PHE A 120 -10.97 0.12 5.14
C PHE A 120 -12.01 0.11 4.00
N LEU A 121 -11.74 -0.61 2.91
CA LEU A 121 -12.64 -0.65 1.75
C LEU A 121 -14.02 -1.23 2.09
N ASN A 122 -14.06 -2.33 2.83
CA ASN A 122 -15.33 -2.92 3.31
C ASN A 122 -16.12 -1.88 4.12
N GLY A 123 -15.48 -1.24 5.11
CA GLY A 123 -16.16 -0.25 5.94
C GLY A 123 -16.66 0.97 5.15
N VAL A 124 -15.88 1.43 4.15
CA VAL A 124 -16.28 2.57 3.33
C VAL A 124 -17.43 2.21 2.36
N LEU A 125 -17.44 1.00 1.80
CA LEU A 125 -18.53 0.53 0.96
C LEU A 125 -19.81 0.31 1.77
N ASP A 126 -19.71 -0.31 2.95
CA ASP A 126 -20.85 -0.52 3.85
C ASP A 126 -21.47 0.82 4.27
N ASP A 127 -20.65 1.80 4.68
CA ASP A 127 -21.10 3.16 5.00
C ASP A 127 -21.83 3.82 3.82
N ALA A 128 -21.31 3.67 2.60
CA ALA A 128 -21.89 4.26 1.40
C ALA A 128 -23.25 3.64 1.05
N ILE A 129 -23.40 2.33 1.22
CA ILE A 129 -24.66 1.62 1.02
C ILE A 129 -25.70 2.04 2.08
N GLN A 130 -25.30 2.09 3.35
CA GLN A 130 -26.19 2.51 4.45
C GLN A 130 -26.71 3.95 4.27
N ARG A 131 -25.89 4.84 3.70
CA ARG A 131 -26.25 6.23 3.40
C ARG A 131 -27.01 6.41 2.09
N GLY A 132 -27.18 5.35 1.30
CA GLY A 132 -27.79 5.40 -0.03
C GLY A 132 -26.94 6.12 -1.08
N GLU A 133 -25.64 6.32 -0.82
CA GLU A 133 -24.70 6.90 -1.77
C GLU A 133 -24.31 5.89 -2.87
N LEU A 134 -24.25 4.60 -2.51
CA LEU A 134 -23.96 3.51 -3.43
C LEU A 134 -25.14 2.55 -3.51
N THR A 135 -25.70 2.41 -4.70
CA THR A 135 -26.62 1.32 -5.07
C THR A 135 -25.91 0.39 -6.03
N SER A 136 -25.83 -0.90 -5.70
CA SER A 136 -25.20 -1.90 -6.57
C SER A 136 -25.97 -3.22 -6.51
N ASP A 137 -26.10 -3.87 -7.67
CA ASP A 137 -26.59 -5.26 -7.77
C ASP A 137 -25.46 -6.28 -7.49
N THR A 138 -24.22 -5.81 -7.31
CA THR A 138 -23.04 -6.63 -7.02
C THR A 138 -22.82 -6.73 -5.51
N ASP A 139 -22.35 -7.86 -5.03
CA ASP A 139 -22.02 -8.02 -3.62
C ASP A 139 -20.79 -7.18 -3.19
N VAL A 140 -20.80 -6.73 -1.93
CA VAL A 140 -19.75 -5.86 -1.36
C VAL A 140 -18.37 -6.51 -1.38
N ALA A 141 -18.29 -7.84 -1.24
CA ALA A 141 -17.01 -8.53 -1.24
C ALA A 141 -16.35 -8.48 -2.63
N SER A 142 -17.13 -8.69 -3.70
CA SER A 142 -16.66 -8.55 -5.08
C SER A 142 -16.21 -7.12 -5.39
N LEU A 143 -16.97 -6.11 -4.94
CA LEU A 143 -16.58 -4.69 -5.07
C LEU A 143 -15.28 -4.40 -4.31
N THR A 144 -15.12 -4.95 -3.12
CA THR A 144 -13.91 -4.81 -2.32
C THR A 144 -12.70 -5.40 -3.02
N GLU A 145 -12.78 -6.63 -3.53
CA GLU A 145 -11.66 -7.26 -4.24
C GLU A 145 -11.30 -6.53 -5.54
N MET A 146 -12.29 -6.00 -6.26
CA MET A 146 -12.05 -5.14 -7.42
C MET A 146 -11.28 -3.87 -7.03
N LEU A 147 -11.71 -3.18 -5.97
CA LEU A 147 -11.01 -1.98 -5.48
C LEU A 147 -9.62 -2.29 -4.93
N VAL A 148 -9.43 -3.43 -4.24
CA VAL A 148 -8.11 -3.91 -3.83
C VAL A 148 -7.20 -4.08 -5.03
N ALA A 149 -7.68 -4.73 -6.11
CA ALA A 149 -6.90 -4.95 -7.32
C ALA A 149 -6.47 -3.62 -7.96
N VAL A 150 -7.38 -2.64 -8.03
CA VAL A 150 -7.09 -1.29 -8.53
C VAL A 150 -6.03 -0.60 -7.66
N LEU A 151 -6.18 -0.60 -6.33
CA LEU A 151 -5.24 0.04 -5.41
C LEU A 151 -3.86 -0.63 -5.42
N CYS A 152 -3.80 -1.96 -5.51
CA CYS A 152 -2.54 -2.68 -5.72
C CYS A 152 -1.88 -2.27 -7.05
N GLY A 153 -2.66 -2.08 -8.11
CA GLY A 153 -2.16 -1.57 -9.39
C GLY A 153 -1.56 -0.17 -9.29
N VAL A 154 -2.21 0.73 -8.56
CA VAL A 154 -1.68 2.08 -8.28
C VAL A 154 -0.39 1.99 -7.47
N GLY A 155 -0.35 1.18 -6.41
CA GLY A 155 0.85 0.98 -5.60
C GLY A 155 2.01 0.37 -6.40
N PHE A 156 1.72 -0.57 -7.30
CA PHE A 156 2.70 -1.13 -8.22
C PHE A 156 3.23 -0.06 -9.18
N TYR A 157 2.34 0.71 -9.80
CA TYR A 157 2.73 1.78 -10.72
C TYR A 157 3.61 2.81 -9.98
N ALA A 158 3.25 3.20 -8.77
CA ALA A 158 4.04 4.12 -7.95
C ALA A 158 5.42 3.57 -7.58
N GLY A 159 5.51 2.29 -7.20
CA GLY A 159 6.76 1.69 -6.76
C GLY A 159 7.75 1.36 -7.89
N PHE A 160 7.27 1.07 -9.10
CA PHE A 160 8.10 0.43 -10.13
C PHE A 160 8.09 1.09 -11.51
N VAL A 161 7.05 1.87 -11.86
CA VAL A 161 6.84 2.33 -13.25
C VAL A 161 6.82 3.84 -13.34
N GLY A 162 5.95 4.47 -12.55
CA GLY A 162 5.58 5.87 -12.68
C GLY A 162 6.58 6.84 -12.10
N ASN A 163 6.62 8.04 -12.69
CA ASN A 163 7.18 9.21 -12.03
C ASN A 163 6.08 10.00 -11.30
N ARG A 164 6.49 11.00 -10.50
CA ARG A 164 5.56 11.78 -9.67
C ARG A 164 4.45 12.46 -10.48
N GLN A 165 4.79 13.02 -11.64
CA GLN A 165 3.84 13.74 -12.48
C GLN A 165 2.77 12.79 -13.06
N GLU A 166 3.17 11.59 -13.46
CA GLU A 166 2.26 10.55 -13.93
C GLU A 166 1.33 10.05 -12.82
N LEU A 167 1.84 9.90 -11.59
CA LEU A 167 1.05 9.47 -10.44
C LEU A 167 -0.02 10.49 -10.04
N ASP A 168 0.33 11.78 -10.06
CA ASP A 168 -0.63 12.86 -9.80
C ASP A 168 -1.75 12.84 -10.87
N ALA A 169 -1.39 12.62 -12.14
CA ALA A 169 -2.35 12.49 -13.23
C ALA A 169 -3.25 11.24 -13.10
N ILE A 170 -2.67 10.07 -12.81
CA ILE A 170 -3.42 8.81 -12.62
C ILE A 170 -4.43 8.93 -11.49
N THR A 171 -4.07 9.58 -10.38
CA THR A 171 -4.97 9.78 -9.24
C THR A 171 -6.19 10.61 -9.64
N ALA A 172 -5.97 11.71 -10.37
CA ALA A 172 -7.06 12.55 -10.86
C ALA A 172 -7.97 11.78 -11.85
N LEU A 173 -7.37 11.01 -12.76
CA LEU A 173 -8.12 10.21 -13.73
C LEU A 173 -8.89 9.06 -13.06
N LEU A 174 -8.33 8.42 -12.03
CA LEU A 174 -9.01 7.39 -11.25
C LEU A 174 -10.24 7.96 -10.54
N GLY A 175 -10.13 9.17 -9.97
CA GLY A 175 -11.30 9.87 -9.42
C GLY A 175 -12.39 10.14 -10.46
N GLN A 176 -12.00 10.52 -11.69
CA GLN A 176 -12.96 10.68 -12.80
C GLN A 176 -13.55 9.34 -13.26
N LEU A 177 -12.77 8.26 -13.25
CA LEU A 177 -13.22 6.91 -13.62
C LEU A 177 -14.27 6.43 -12.65
N MET A 178 -13.98 6.52 -11.34
CA MET A 178 -14.91 6.14 -10.28
C MET A 178 -16.18 7.00 -10.29
N ALA A 179 -16.09 8.25 -10.76
CA ALA A 179 -17.26 9.12 -10.94
C ALA A 179 -18.02 8.87 -12.26
N GLY A 180 -17.61 7.90 -13.10
CA GLY A 180 -18.22 7.64 -14.40
C GLY A 180 -18.06 8.76 -15.42
N ARG A 181 -17.08 9.66 -15.23
CA ARG A 181 -16.88 10.87 -16.06
C ARG A 181 -15.64 10.82 -16.93
N LEU A 182 -14.82 9.78 -16.82
CA LEU A 182 -13.53 9.74 -17.49
C LEU A 182 -13.64 9.56 -19.01
N TRP A 183 -14.59 8.78 -19.50
CA TRP A 183 -14.75 8.46 -20.93
C TRP A 183 -16.22 8.61 -21.33
N GLN A 184 -16.45 9.13 -22.53
CA GLN A 184 -17.73 9.02 -23.22
C GLN A 184 -17.52 8.12 -24.44
N LEU A 185 -18.04 6.90 -24.36
CA LEU A 185 -18.01 5.97 -25.49
C LEU A 185 -19.04 6.44 -26.51
N ARG A 186 -18.57 6.81 -27.71
CA ARG A 186 -19.45 7.00 -28.87
C ARG A 186 -19.61 5.65 -29.55
N ASN A 187 -20.84 5.17 -29.64
CA ASN A 187 -21.21 4.04 -30.48
C ASN A 187 -21.28 4.46 -31.95
#